data_AF-B4DA14-F1
#
_entry.id   AF-B4DA14-F1
#
_cell.length_a   1.000
_cell.length_b   1.000
_cell.length_c   1.000
_cell.angle_alpha   90.00
_cell.angle_beta   90.00
_cell.angle_gamma   90.00
#
_symmetry.space_group_name_H-M   'P 1'
#
loop_
_entity.id
_entity.type
_entity.pdbx_description
1 polymer ?
#
loop_
_entity_poly.entity_id
_entity_poly.type
_entity_poly.pdbx_seq_one_letter_code
_entity_poly.pdbx_strand_id
1 'polypeptide(L)'
;MGMAEAPFPNIYPEPDPAAPSPSLFVATLFEDQTTADCAQRLMCRILEMADQASPVQDYAWGLQVFDQPDGMAAAARRAAAADVLVVAAYRDSPALHRIVEWLQRWLSPLREKRGALVAVIIEQGEAGHTVSRNEELLAPIAREIDMDFFSTRVSPSAEFPRGTIPHPSSHDDPG
;
A
#
# COMPACT_ATOMS: atom_id res chain seq x y z
N MET A 1 -5.65 15.86 -57.48
CA MET A 1 -6.21 14.63 -56.86
C MET A 1 -5.07 13.96 -56.12
N GLY A 2 -5.16 13.90 -54.80
CA GLY A 2 -4.08 13.51 -53.88
C GLY A 2 -4.44 14.05 -52.50
N MET A 3 -5.45 13.44 -51.88
CA MET A 3 -5.92 13.82 -50.55
C MET A 3 -4.83 13.48 -49.55
N ALA A 4 -4.31 14.49 -48.86
CA ALA A 4 -3.56 14.30 -47.64
C ALA A 4 -4.47 13.63 -46.61
N GLU A 5 -4.05 12.49 -46.10
CA GLU A 5 -4.60 11.89 -44.88
C GLU A 5 -4.50 12.95 -43.77
N ALA A 6 -5.65 13.40 -43.27
CA ALA A 6 -5.68 14.18 -42.05
C ALA A 6 -5.25 13.25 -40.90
N PRO A 7 -4.23 13.61 -40.09
CA PRO A 7 -3.90 12.82 -38.93
C PRO A 7 -5.09 12.86 -37.97
N PHE A 8 -5.47 11.69 -37.46
CA PHE A 8 -6.48 11.56 -36.42
C PHE A 8 -6.21 12.58 -35.31
N PRO A 9 -7.24 13.29 -34.81
CA PRO A 9 -7.04 14.18 -33.67
C PRO A 9 -6.50 13.33 -32.53
N ASN A 10 -5.29 13.67 -32.07
CA ASN A 10 -4.71 13.07 -30.88
C ASN A 10 -5.62 13.46 -29.70
N ILE A 11 -6.51 12.55 -29.27
CA ILE A 11 -7.43 12.77 -28.14
C ILE A 11 -6.68 12.73 -26.81
N TYR A 12 -5.39 12.40 -26.83
CA TYR A 12 -4.50 12.53 -25.69
C TYR A 12 -3.82 13.90 -25.74
N PRO A 13 -4.11 14.82 -24.79
CA PRO A 13 -3.25 15.97 -24.61
C PRO A 13 -1.83 15.47 -24.36
N GLU A 14 -0.84 16.08 -25.03
CA GLU A 14 0.56 15.87 -24.68
C GLU A 14 0.73 16.16 -23.18
N PRO A 15 1.42 15.31 -22.41
CA PRO A 15 1.57 15.51 -20.98
C PRO A 15 2.25 16.86 -20.73
N ASP A 16 1.55 17.75 -20.02
CA ASP A 16 2.05 19.06 -19.62
C ASP A 16 3.29 18.86 -18.72
N PRO A 17 4.48 19.40 -19.10
CA PRO A 17 5.68 19.32 -18.28
C PRO A 17 5.56 20.03 -16.93
N ALA A 18 4.50 20.83 -16.72
CA ALA A 18 4.17 21.49 -15.46
C ALA A 18 3.09 20.77 -14.63
N ALA A 19 2.53 19.64 -15.10
CA ALA A 19 1.65 18.83 -14.28
C ALA A 19 2.44 18.30 -13.07
N PRO A 20 1.88 18.35 -11.83
CA PRO A 20 2.55 17.77 -10.68
C PRO A 20 2.84 16.30 -10.98
N SER A 21 4.08 15.86 -10.76
CA SER A 21 4.50 14.47 -10.93
C SER A 21 3.43 13.56 -10.33
N PRO A 22 2.96 12.53 -11.06
CA PRO A 22 1.85 11.71 -10.59
C PRO A 22 2.19 11.15 -9.21
N SER A 23 1.49 11.64 -8.19
CA SER A 23 1.77 11.23 -6.82
C SER A 23 1.23 9.83 -6.61
N LEU A 24 2.07 8.89 -6.20
CA LEU A 24 1.63 7.54 -5.88
C LEU A 24 0.74 7.60 -4.63
N PHE A 25 -0.53 7.20 -4.76
CA PHE A 25 -1.47 7.16 -3.66
C PHE A 25 -1.45 5.77 -3.01
N VAL A 26 -1.05 5.74 -1.74
CA VAL A 26 -0.99 4.53 -0.92
C VAL A 26 -2.03 4.63 0.19
N ALA A 27 -2.83 3.58 0.32
CA ALA A 27 -3.73 3.39 1.45
C ALA A 27 -3.25 2.17 2.23
N THR A 28 -3.12 2.30 3.55
CA THR A 28 -2.64 1.23 4.44
C THR A 28 -3.68 0.90 5.50
N LEU A 29 -4.03 -0.37 5.62
CA LEU A 29 -4.82 -0.93 6.72
C LEU A 29 -3.92 -1.79 7.58
N PHE A 30 -3.89 -1.55 8.89
CA PHE A 30 -3.04 -2.28 9.82
C PHE A 30 -3.78 -2.70 11.08
N GLU A 31 -3.46 -3.88 11.60
CA GLU A 31 -4.08 -4.45 12.79
C GLU A 31 -3.70 -3.70 14.08
N ASP A 32 -2.40 -3.45 14.23
CA ASP A 32 -1.79 -2.75 15.36
C ASP A 32 -0.52 -1.98 14.93
N GLN A 33 0.11 -1.28 15.87
CA GLN A 33 1.32 -0.50 15.59
C GLN A 33 2.47 -1.35 15.04
N THR A 34 2.63 -2.59 15.51
CA THR A 34 3.69 -3.50 15.02
C THR A 34 3.49 -3.80 13.54
N THR A 35 2.26 -4.09 13.14
CA THR A 35 1.93 -4.35 11.72
C THR A 35 2.05 -3.08 10.87
N ALA A 36 1.71 -1.91 11.42
CA ALA A 36 1.92 -0.61 10.77
C ALA A 36 3.41 -0.35 10.49
N ASP A 37 4.27 -0.54 11.49
CA ASP A 37 5.72 -0.35 11.36
C ASP A 37 6.32 -1.31 10.32
N CYS A 38 5.80 -2.53 10.24
CA CYS A 38 6.20 -3.50 9.21
C CYS A 38 5.80 -3.03 7.80
N ALA A 39 4.57 -2.57 7.63
CA ALA A 39 4.07 -2.05 6.35
C ALA A 39 4.85 -0.81 5.89
N GLN A 40 5.09 0.13 6.81
CA GLN A 40 5.85 1.34 6.53
C GLN A 40 7.28 1.00 6.09
N ARG A 41 7.96 0.08 6.79
CA ARG A 41 9.32 -0.37 6.41
C ARG A 41 9.37 -0.99 5.02
N LEU A 42 8.37 -1.81 4.67
CA LEU A 42 8.26 -2.36 3.32
C LEU A 42 8.07 -1.25 2.29
N MET A 43 7.18 -0.30 2.57
CA MET A 43 6.90 0.80 1.65
C MET A 43 8.13 1.67 1.43
N CYS A 44 8.86 2.03 2.49
CA CYS A 44 10.13 2.76 2.38
C CYS A 44 11.11 2.05 1.43
N ARG A 45 11.25 0.72 1.52
CA ARG A 45 12.12 -0.04 0.60
C ARG A 45 11.64 -0.04 -0.84
N ILE A 46 10.34 -0.21 -1.05
CA ILE A 46 9.76 -0.17 -2.40
C ILE A 46 10.06 1.20 -3.03
N LEU A 47 9.90 2.27 -2.25
CA LEU A 47 10.16 3.63 -2.71
C LEU A 47 11.65 3.90 -2.96
N GLU A 48 12.55 3.41 -2.07
CA GLU A 48 14.00 3.47 -2.26
C GLU A 48 14.43 2.74 -3.55
N MET A 49 13.82 1.59 -3.83
CA MET A 49 14.10 0.81 -5.05
C MET A 49 13.52 1.44 -6.31
N ALA A 50 12.42 2.18 -6.20
CA ALA A 50 11.68 2.68 -7.35
C ALA A 50 12.31 3.91 -8.03
N ASP A 51 13.42 4.45 -7.50
CA ASP A 51 14.12 5.66 -8.01
C ASP A 51 13.14 6.81 -8.33
N GLN A 52 12.07 6.93 -7.53
CA GLN A 52 10.98 7.86 -7.82
C GLN A 52 11.23 9.22 -7.17
N ALA A 53 11.35 10.25 -8.01
CA ALA A 53 11.21 11.66 -7.66
C ALA A 53 9.73 12.09 -7.41
N SER A 54 8.79 11.14 -7.50
CA SER A 54 7.37 11.41 -7.38
C SER A 54 6.92 11.41 -5.91
N PRO A 55 6.16 12.43 -5.46
CA PRO A 55 5.67 12.49 -4.09
C PRO A 55 4.70 11.34 -3.80
N VAL A 56 4.81 10.74 -2.62
CA VAL A 56 3.90 9.68 -2.16
C VAL A 56 2.86 10.30 -1.23
N GLN A 57 1.59 10.02 -1.48
CA GLN A 57 0.50 10.32 -0.56
C GLN A 57 0.12 9.05 0.19
N ASP A 58 0.45 8.97 1.47
CA ASP A 58 0.13 7.82 2.32
C ASP A 58 -1.00 8.15 3.30
N TYR A 59 -1.99 7.27 3.34
CA TYR A 59 -3.07 7.30 4.32
C TYR A 59 -3.12 5.95 5.03
N ALA A 60 -2.99 5.97 6.35
CA ALA A 60 -2.97 4.74 7.15
C ALA A 60 -4.10 4.74 8.18
N TRP A 61 -4.76 3.59 8.34
CA TRP A 61 -5.79 3.38 9.35
C TRP A 61 -5.58 2.06 10.10
N GLY A 62 -5.72 2.14 11.42
CA GLY A 62 -5.88 0.96 12.25
C GLY A 62 -7.26 0.32 12.02
N LEU A 63 -7.40 -0.99 12.22
CA LEU A 63 -8.68 -1.70 12.01
C LEU A 63 -9.81 -1.25 12.95
N GLN A 64 -9.49 -0.48 13.99
CA GLN A 64 -10.48 0.19 14.85
C GLN A 64 -11.32 1.20 14.05
N VAL A 65 -10.87 1.63 12.87
CA VAL A 65 -11.66 2.43 11.93
C VAL A 65 -12.97 1.73 11.53
N PHE A 66 -13.01 0.39 11.59
CA PHE A 66 -14.21 -0.40 11.32
C PHE A 66 -15.27 -0.33 12.43
N ASP A 67 -14.95 0.24 13.59
CA ASP A 67 -15.90 0.43 14.68
C ASP A 67 -16.63 1.78 14.57
N GLN A 68 -16.25 2.61 13.58
CA GLN A 68 -16.79 3.95 13.35
C GLN A 68 -17.41 4.04 11.95
N PRO A 69 -18.75 4.13 11.82
CA PRO A 69 -19.42 4.16 10.51
C PRO A 69 -18.88 5.23 9.55
N ASP A 70 -18.66 6.44 10.06
CA ASP A 70 -18.13 7.55 9.26
C ASP A 70 -16.66 7.33 8.87
N GLY A 71 -15.88 6.73 9.78
CA GLY A 71 -14.48 6.35 9.55
C GLY A 71 -14.37 5.29 8.44
N MET A 72 -15.22 4.26 8.48
CA MET A 72 -15.30 3.23 7.45
C MET A 72 -15.56 3.79 6.07
N ALA A 73 -16.56 4.68 5.95
CA ALA A 73 -16.93 5.26 4.67
C ALA A 73 -15.83 6.18 4.12
N ALA A 74 -15.18 6.96 4.99
CA ALA A 74 -14.06 7.82 4.60
C ALA A 74 -12.84 7.00 4.15
N ALA A 75 -12.47 5.96 4.91
CA ALA A 75 -11.39 5.04 4.55
C ALA A 75 -11.67 4.34 3.21
N ALA A 76 -12.92 3.94 2.97
CA ALA A 76 -13.29 3.22 1.75
C ALA A 76 -13.14 4.11 0.51
N ARG A 77 -13.58 5.37 0.58
CA ARG A 77 -13.41 6.34 -0.51
C ARG A 77 -11.94 6.61 -0.82
N ARG A 78 -11.11 6.72 0.22
CA ARG A 78 -9.67 6.94 0.04
C ARG A 78 -8.97 5.70 -0.52
N ALA A 79 -9.32 4.52 0.00
CA ALA A 79 -8.81 3.26 -0.52
C ALA A 79 -9.23 3.01 -1.96
N ALA A 80 -10.45 3.40 -2.37
CA ALA A 80 -10.95 3.27 -3.74
C ALA A 80 -10.14 4.05 -4.76
N ALA A 81 -9.64 5.23 -4.35
CA ALA A 81 -8.76 6.06 -5.15
C ALA A 81 -7.28 5.64 -5.10
N ALA A 82 -6.91 4.71 -4.22
CA ALA A 82 -5.52 4.31 -4.01
C ALA A 82 -4.97 3.47 -5.17
N ASP A 83 -3.75 3.77 -5.59
CA ASP A 83 -2.95 3.00 -6.54
C ASP A 83 -2.46 1.71 -5.90
N VAL A 84 -2.12 1.80 -4.62
CA VAL A 84 -1.64 0.69 -3.81
C VAL A 84 -2.46 0.63 -2.52
N LEU A 85 -3.07 -0.51 -2.27
CA LEU A 85 -3.72 -0.83 -1.00
C LEU A 85 -2.87 -1.84 -0.25
N VAL A 86 -2.28 -1.42 0.86
CA VAL A 86 -1.49 -2.27 1.74
C VAL A 86 -2.37 -2.79 2.86
N VAL A 87 -2.35 -4.10 3.08
CA VAL A 87 -3.04 -4.76 4.19
C VAL A 87 -2.00 -5.44 5.06
N ALA A 88 -1.81 -4.95 6.28
CA ALA A 88 -0.83 -5.44 7.23
C ALA A 88 -1.49 -6.15 8.40
N ALA A 89 -1.25 -7.45 8.53
CA ALA A 89 -1.88 -8.28 9.55
C ALA A 89 -0.99 -9.47 9.93
N TYR A 90 -1.21 -10.03 11.11
CA TYR A 90 -0.54 -11.29 11.47
C TYR A 90 -1.08 -12.47 10.65
N ARG A 91 -0.22 -13.45 10.38
CA ARG A 91 -0.50 -14.65 9.55
C ARG A 91 -1.80 -15.37 9.89
N ASP A 92 -2.16 -15.43 11.16
CA ASP A 92 -3.33 -16.16 11.65
C ASP A 92 -4.32 -15.25 12.37
N SER A 93 -4.31 -13.95 12.06
CA SER A 93 -5.20 -12.98 12.70
C SER A 93 -6.66 -13.13 12.25
N PRO A 94 -7.63 -13.16 13.20
CA PRO A 94 -9.04 -13.09 12.85
C PRO A 94 -9.42 -11.75 12.22
N ALA A 95 -8.60 -10.71 12.40
CA ALA A 95 -8.87 -9.37 11.92
C ALA A 95 -8.98 -9.29 10.39
N LEU A 96 -8.35 -10.25 9.67
CA LEU A 96 -8.42 -10.30 8.23
C LEU A 96 -9.83 -10.55 7.69
N HIS A 97 -10.68 -11.30 8.41
CA HIS A 97 -12.06 -11.50 7.98
C HIS A 97 -12.82 -10.18 7.93
N ARG A 98 -12.59 -9.30 8.93
CA ARG A 98 -13.18 -7.95 8.94
C ARG A 98 -12.71 -7.11 7.76
N ILE A 99 -11.44 -7.24 7.38
CA ILE A 99 -10.87 -6.55 6.22
C ILE A 99 -11.53 -7.05 4.94
N VAL A 100 -11.62 -8.36 4.74
CA VAL A 100 -12.27 -8.96 3.56
C VAL A 100 -13.72 -8.50 3.42
N GLU A 101 -14.50 -8.58 4.51
CA GLU A 101 -15.88 -8.11 4.52
C GLU A 101 -15.99 -6.63 4.17
N TRP A 102 -15.07 -5.81 4.69
CA TRP A 102 -15.01 -4.38 4.38
C TRP A 102 -14.65 -4.11 2.91
N LEU A 103 -13.65 -4.81 2.36
CA LEU A 103 -13.24 -4.68 0.96
C LEU A 103 -14.40 -5.02 0.02
N GLN A 104 -15.10 -6.12 0.26
CA GLN A 104 -16.25 -6.52 -0.56
C GLN A 104 -17.40 -5.54 -0.45
N ARG A 105 -17.75 -5.13 0.76
CA ARG A 105 -18.94 -4.32 1.00
C ARG A 105 -18.78 -2.86 0.60
N TRP A 106 -17.60 -2.28 0.83
CA TRP A 106 -17.40 -0.83 0.72
C TRP A 106 -16.46 -0.45 -0.40
N LEU A 107 -15.46 -1.27 -0.71
CA LEU A 107 -14.44 -0.93 -1.70
C LEU A 107 -14.85 -1.38 -3.11
N SER A 108 -15.35 -2.62 -3.26
CA SER A 108 -15.77 -3.15 -4.57
C SER A 108 -16.73 -2.22 -5.34
N PRO A 109 -17.78 -1.63 -4.72
CA PRO A 109 -18.69 -0.73 -5.43
C PRO A 109 -18.09 0.63 -5.80
N LEU A 110 -16.98 1.02 -5.17
CA LEU A 110 -16.35 2.35 -5.34
C LEU A 110 -15.12 2.32 -6.24
N ARG A 111 -14.66 1.14 -6.65
CA ARG A 111 -13.42 1.00 -7.43
C ARG A 111 -13.63 1.46 -8.86
N GLU A 112 -12.92 2.52 -9.22
CA GLU A 112 -12.93 3.11 -10.57
C GLU A 112 -11.62 2.85 -11.32
N LYS A 113 -10.62 2.25 -10.66
CA LYS A 113 -9.25 2.16 -11.14
C LYS A 113 -8.57 0.85 -10.73
N ARG A 114 -7.72 0.34 -11.64
CA ARG A 114 -6.73 -0.70 -11.39
C ARG A 114 -5.62 -0.25 -10.44
N GLY A 115 -5.23 -1.13 -9.53
CA GLY A 115 -4.13 -0.90 -8.61
C GLY A 115 -3.50 -2.20 -8.13
N ALA A 116 -2.66 -2.11 -7.11
CA ALA A 116 -2.06 -3.26 -6.44
C ALA A 116 -2.60 -3.42 -5.02
N LEU A 117 -3.03 -4.63 -4.65
CA LEU A 117 -3.26 -5.01 -3.27
C LEU A 117 -2.02 -5.76 -2.76
N VAL A 118 -1.37 -5.19 -1.74
CA VAL A 118 -0.16 -5.74 -1.13
C VAL A 118 -0.48 -6.26 0.26
N ALA A 119 -0.46 -7.57 0.44
CA ALA A 119 -0.58 -8.20 1.75
C ALA A 119 0.78 -8.27 2.44
N VAL A 120 0.92 -7.59 3.58
CA VAL A 120 2.07 -7.66 4.48
C VAL A 120 1.71 -8.58 5.63
N ILE A 121 2.25 -9.79 5.59
CA ILE A 121 1.90 -10.86 6.52
C ILE A 121 3.01 -10.97 7.57
N ILE A 122 2.68 -10.62 8.81
CA ILE A 122 3.63 -10.67 9.91
C ILE A 122 3.65 -12.10 10.48
N GLU A 123 4.81 -12.74 10.45
CA GLU A 123 5.02 -14.07 11.02
C GLU A 123 5.57 -13.98 12.45
N GLN A 124 4.88 -14.59 13.40
CA GLN A 124 5.33 -14.74 14.79
C GLN A 124 5.86 -16.18 14.98
N GLY A 125 7.08 -16.48 14.50
CA GLY A 125 7.69 -17.82 14.65
C GLY A 125 8.52 -18.26 13.45
N GLU A 126 8.81 -19.56 13.34
CA GLU A 126 9.46 -20.14 12.17
C GLU A 126 8.61 -19.91 10.91
N ALA A 127 9.22 -19.30 9.90
CA ALA A 127 8.61 -19.05 8.62
C ALA A 127 8.23 -20.37 7.95
N GLY A 128 6.94 -20.70 7.94
CA GLY A 128 6.43 -21.85 7.22
C GLY A 128 6.35 -21.52 5.73
N HIS A 129 6.95 -22.34 4.86
CA HIS A 129 6.91 -22.14 3.40
C HIS A 129 5.53 -22.33 2.74
N THR A 130 4.49 -22.62 3.51
CA THR A 130 3.13 -22.85 3.03
C THR A 130 2.41 -21.54 2.73
N VAL A 131 1.56 -21.52 1.69
CA VAL A 131 0.60 -20.42 1.43
C VAL A 131 -0.16 -20.14 2.72
N SER A 132 -0.21 -18.87 3.13
CA SER A 132 -0.94 -18.51 4.34
C SER A 132 -2.43 -18.45 4.04
N ARG A 133 -3.27 -18.79 5.02
CA ARG A 133 -4.73 -18.59 4.92
C ARG A 133 -5.07 -17.15 4.52
N ASN A 134 -4.23 -16.19 4.92
CA ASN A 134 -4.41 -14.79 4.58
C ASN A 134 -4.30 -14.51 3.07
N GLU A 135 -3.37 -15.18 2.39
CA GLU A 135 -3.21 -15.08 0.93
C GLU A 135 -4.41 -15.70 0.21
N GLU A 136 -4.89 -16.85 0.69
CA GLU A 136 -6.06 -17.54 0.14
C GLU A 136 -7.34 -16.69 0.27
N LEU A 137 -7.46 -15.91 1.33
CA LEU A 137 -8.59 -15.02 1.55
C LEU A 137 -8.50 -13.73 0.73
N LEU A 138 -7.32 -13.12 0.62
CA LEU A 138 -7.17 -11.81 -0.04
C LEU A 138 -7.03 -11.89 -1.57
N ALA A 139 -6.40 -12.94 -2.11
CA ALA A 139 -6.15 -13.03 -3.55
C ALA A 139 -7.43 -13.06 -4.41
N PRO A 140 -8.51 -13.75 -4.02
CA PRO A 140 -9.78 -13.67 -4.75
C PRO A 140 -10.41 -12.27 -4.68
N ILE A 141 -10.33 -11.62 -3.53
CA ILE A 141 -10.91 -10.29 -3.31
C ILE A 141 -10.18 -9.24 -4.14
N ALA A 142 -8.84 -9.29 -4.17
CA ALA A 142 -8.03 -8.40 -5.00
C ALA A 142 -8.48 -8.47 -6.47
N ARG A 143 -8.72 -9.68 -7.00
CA ARG A 143 -9.26 -9.87 -8.35
C ARG A 143 -10.67 -9.31 -8.51
N GLU A 144 -11.53 -9.49 -7.51
CA GLU A 144 -12.90 -8.97 -7.51
C GLU A 144 -12.93 -7.43 -7.59
N ILE A 145 -11.95 -6.77 -6.98
CA ILE A 145 -11.83 -5.29 -6.95
C ILE A 145 -10.88 -4.73 -8.03
N ASP A 146 -10.55 -5.52 -9.07
CA ASP A 146 -9.64 -5.20 -10.18
C ASP A 146 -8.25 -4.69 -9.74
N MET A 147 -7.69 -5.35 -8.71
CA MET A 147 -6.33 -5.11 -8.24
C MET A 147 -5.42 -6.34 -8.43
N ASP A 148 -4.17 -6.08 -8.82
CA ASP A 148 -3.12 -7.08 -8.84
C ASP A 148 -2.72 -7.44 -7.41
N PHE A 149 -2.65 -8.74 -7.11
CA PHE A 149 -2.35 -9.22 -5.76
C PHE A 149 -0.87 -9.54 -5.60
N PHE A 150 -0.27 -8.98 -4.55
CA PHE A 150 1.07 -9.30 -4.09
C PHE A 150 1.04 -9.63 -2.60
N SER A 151 1.86 -10.57 -2.17
CA SER A 151 2.07 -10.84 -0.75
C SER A 151 3.53 -10.87 -0.40
N THR A 152 3.84 -10.44 0.82
CA THR A 152 5.17 -10.57 1.40
C THR A 152 5.05 -10.94 2.87
N ARG A 153 6.05 -11.67 3.35
CA ARG A 153 6.13 -12.14 4.73
C ARG A 153 7.25 -11.43 5.43
N VAL A 154 6.95 -10.92 6.61
CA VAL A 154 7.88 -10.10 7.39
C VAL A 154 7.93 -10.60 8.82
N SER A 155 9.14 -10.69 9.36
CA SER A 155 9.34 -11.00 10.76
C SER A 155 9.48 -9.69 11.55
N PRO A 156 8.77 -9.50 12.67
CA PRO A 156 8.80 -8.26 13.43
C PRO A 156 10.18 -8.01 14.08
N SER A 157 10.91 -9.08 14.40
CA SER A 157 12.26 -9.08 14.99
C SER A 157 13.41 -9.06 13.99
N ALA A 158 13.16 -8.94 12.69
CA ALA A 158 14.26 -8.65 11.76
C ALA A 158 14.72 -7.21 12.04
N GLU A 159 15.65 -7.06 12.99
CA GLU A 159 16.51 -5.88 13.10
C GLU A 159 17.20 -5.72 11.75
N PHE A 160 16.63 -4.87 10.91
CA PHE A 160 17.38 -4.39 9.78
C PHE A 160 18.30 -3.29 10.26
N PRO A 161 19.56 -3.25 9.78
CA PRO A 161 20.54 -2.27 10.20
C PRO A 161 19.89 -0.90 10.01
N ARG A 162 19.61 -0.23 11.13
CA ARG A 162 19.27 1.18 11.12
C ARG A 162 20.42 1.83 10.37
N GLY A 163 20.12 2.35 9.17
CA GLY A 163 21.02 3.28 8.51
C GLY A 163 21.44 4.27 9.57
N THR A 164 22.71 4.19 9.95
CA THR A 164 23.25 4.99 11.04
C THR A 164 23.14 6.40 10.53
N ILE A 165 22.15 7.16 11.04
CA ILE A 165 22.18 8.61 10.92
C ILE A 165 23.52 8.98 11.55
N PRO A 166 24.49 9.53 10.80
CA PRO A 166 25.69 10.03 11.43
C PRO A 166 25.23 11.14 12.38
N HIS A 167 25.25 10.85 13.67
CA HIS A 167 25.19 11.88 14.69
C HIS A 167 26.36 12.80 14.38
N PRO A 168 26.16 14.12 14.16
CA PRO A 168 27.28 15.02 14.15
C PRO A 168 27.95 14.88 15.52
N SER A 169 29.21 14.44 15.51
CA SER A 169 30.04 14.31 16.70
C SER A 169 29.92 15.58 17.51
N SER A 170 29.25 15.51 18.66
CA SER A 170 29.45 16.48 19.73
C SER A 170 30.90 16.33 20.17
N HIS A 171 31.74 17.16 19.57
CA HIS A 171 33.08 17.44 20.06
C HIS A 171 32.91 18.25 21.34
N ASP A 172 32.83 17.53 22.46
CA ASP A 172 33.07 18.09 23.78
C ASP A 172 34.21 17.24 24.36
N ASP A 173 35.41 17.81 24.35
CA ASP A 173 36.44 17.40 25.29
C ASP A 173 36.92 18.67 26.04
N PRO A 174 36.79 18.68 27.38
CA PRO A 174 37.23 19.76 28.23
C PRO A 174 38.66 19.54 28.73
N GLY A 175 39.50 20.58 28.63
CA GLY A 175 40.84 20.64 29.23
C GLY A 175 41.47 22.02 29.12
#